data_AF-A0AAP0RT89-F1
#
_entry.id   AF-A0AAP0RT89-F1
#
_cell.length_a   1.000
_cell.length_b   1.000
_cell.length_c   1.000
_cell.angle_alpha   90.00
_cell.angle_beta   90.00
_cell.angle_gamma   90.00
#
_symmetry.space_group_name_H-M   'P 1'
#
loop_
_entity.id
_entity.type
_entity.pdbx_description
1 polymer ?
#
loop_
_entity_poly.entity_id
_entity_poly.type
_entity_poly.pdbx_seq_one_letter_code
_entity_poly.pdbx_strand_id
1 'polypeptide(L)'
;MEIIDSSTIARARLSVLTAHLAASVEPSSFSPLLETSGVSAQSTVPPPGNLKGVLTIIDDRTGKKYQVQVSEEGTVKATDFKKITTGKNDKGLKLYDPGYLNTAPVRSSICYIDGDEGILRYRGYPIEELAESSTFLEVAYLLMYGNLPSESQLADWEFAVSQHSAVPQGILDIIQAMPHDAHPMGVLVSAMSALSVFHPDANPALRGQDLYQSKQVRDKQIARILGKAPTIAAAGLFEIGRKASSSPFQQPFLFRELLIYARFIRE
;
A
#
# COMPACT_ATOMS: atom_id res chain seq x y z
N MET A 1 -41.16 -9.54 -22.01
CA MET A 1 -39.94 -9.57 -22.84
C MET A 1 -39.74 -8.14 -23.32
N GLU A 2 -39.20 -7.29 -22.44
CA GLU A 2 -39.04 -5.86 -22.70
C GLU A 2 -37.82 -5.64 -23.59
N ILE A 3 -38.07 -5.02 -24.73
CA ILE A 3 -37.08 -4.67 -25.74
C ILE A 3 -36.32 -3.46 -25.19
N ILE A 4 -35.10 -3.69 -24.71
CA ILE A 4 -34.21 -2.62 -24.27
C ILE A 4 -33.88 -1.75 -25.50
N ASP A 5 -34.29 -0.49 -25.43
CA ASP A 5 -34.18 0.50 -26.50
C ASP A 5 -32.71 0.72 -26.91
N SER A 6 -32.42 0.55 -28.19
CA SER A 6 -31.07 0.67 -28.78
C SER A 6 -30.47 2.06 -28.60
N SER A 7 -31.33 3.07 -28.36
CA SER A 7 -30.94 4.45 -28.08
C SER A 7 -30.19 4.60 -26.73
N THR A 8 -30.52 3.76 -25.74
CA THR A 8 -29.93 3.81 -24.39
C THR A 8 -28.53 3.18 -24.39
N ILE A 9 -28.35 2.08 -25.13
CA ILE A 9 -27.05 1.42 -25.33
C ILE A 9 -26.10 2.33 -26.13
N ALA A 10 -26.61 3.05 -27.13
CA ALA A 10 -25.83 3.99 -27.92
C ALA A 10 -25.35 5.20 -27.09
N ARG A 11 -26.19 5.73 -26.20
CA ARG A 11 -25.83 6.82 -25.27
C ARG A 11 -24.77 6.40 -24.25
N ALA A 12 -24.89 5.18 -23.70
CA ALA A 12 -23.89 4.63 -22.80
C ALA A 12 -22.52 4.47 -23.47
N ARG A 13 -22.48 3.95 -24.72
CA ARG A 13 -21.23 3.79 -25.48
C ARG A 13 -20.59 5.12 -25.87
N LEU A 14 -21.39 6.15 -26.19
CA LEU A 14 -20.89 7.50 -26.44
C LEU A 14 -20.28 8.12 -25.18
N SER A 15 -20.88 7.93 -23.99
CA SER A 15 -20.32 8.44 -22.74
C SER A 15 -18.96 7.83 -22.38
N VAL A 16 -18.77 6.53 -22.67
CA VAL A 16 -17.51 5.81 -22.43
C VAL A 16 -16.40 6.25 -23.41
N LEU A 17 -16.76 6.54 -24.66
CA LEU A 17 -15.82 7.07 -25.65
C LEU A 17 -15.40 8.51 -25.33
N THR A 18 -16.33 9.35 -24.86
CA THR A 18 -16.02 10.73 -24.43
C THR A 18 -15.07 10.74 -23.22
N ALA A 19 -15.21 9.79 -22.30
CA ALA A 19 -14.30 9.65 -21.15
C ALA A 19 -12.87 9.21 -21.56
N HIS A 20 -12.73 8.43 -22.65
CA HIS A 20 -11.43 8.03 -23.17
C HIS A 20 -10.75 9.13 -24.01
N LEU A 21 -11.53 9.99 -24.68
CA LEU A 21 -11.00 11.06 -25.54
C LEU A 21 -10.57 12.32 -24.76
N ALA A 22 -11.09 12.52 -23.54
CA ALA A 22 -10.65 13.59 -22.65
C ALA A 22 -9.25 13.36 -22.03
N ALA A 23 -8.72 12.13 -22.11
CA ALA A 23 -7.43 11.76 -21.54
C ALA A 23 -6.22 12.03 -22.46
N SER A 24 -6.42 12.55 -23.67
CA SER A 24 -5.38 12.66 -24.71
C SER A 24 -5.05 14.10 -25.16
N VAL A 25 -5.26 15.11 -24.31
CA VAL A 25 -4.80 16.48 -24.58
C VAL A 25 -3.76 16.92 -23.53
N GLU A 26 -2.50 16.98 -23.97
CA GLU A 26 -1.31 17.55 -23.30
C GLU A 26 -1.40 19.10 -23.14
N PRO A 27 -0.56 19.76 -22.32
CA PRO A 27 -1.00 20.61 -21.24
C PRO A 27 -0.59 22.07 -21.46
N SER A 28 -1.54 22.98 -21.42
CA SER A 28 -1.24 24.39 -21.20
C SER A 28 -2.40 25.05 -20.47
N SER A 29 -2.06 25.76 -19.40
CA SER A 29 -2.97 26.50 -18.49
C SER A 29 -3.94 25.66 -17.66
N PHE A 30 -3.46 25.10 -16.55
CA PHE A 30 -4.33 24.66 -15.45
C PHE A 30 -4.13 25.56 -14.23
N SER A 31 -5.12 26.42 -13.98
CA SER A 31 -5.45 26.88 -12.62
C SER A 31 -6.03 25.68 -11.85
N PRO A 32 -5.71 25.46 -10.57
CA PRO A 32 -6.23 24.32 -9.82
C PRO A 32 -7.62 24.70 -9.29
N LEU A 33 -8.65 24.48 -10.10
CA LEU A 33 -10.03 24.41 -9.64
C LEU A 33 -10.58 23.05 -10.05
N LEU A 34 -10.15 22.03 -9.32
CA LEU A 34 -10.82 20.74 -9.24
C LEU A 34 -11.25 20.60 -7.79
N GLU A 35 -12.49 21.00 -7.52
CA GLU A 35 -13.23 20.53 -6.35
C GLU A 35 -13.35 19.02 -6.49
N THR A 36 -12.49 18.30 -5.80
CA THR A 36 -12.66 16.88 -5.54
C THR A 36 -13.80 16.76 -4.55
N SER A 37 -15.03 16.61 -5.05
CA SER A 37 -16.16 16.10 -4.28
C SER A 37 -15.94 14.61 -3.99
N GLY A 38 -14.88 14.32 -3.23
CA GLY A 38 -14.77 13.11 -2.44
C GLY A 38 -15.27 13.48 -1.06
N VAL A 39 -16.27 12.76 -0.57
CA VAL A 39 -16.68 12.81 0.84
C VAL A 39 -15.47 12.32 1.64
N SER A 40 -14.54 13.22 1.93
CA SER A 40 -13.41 12.97 2.81
C SER A 40 -13.88 13.38 4.18
N ALA A 41 -13.95 12.42 5.11
CA ALA A 41 -14.05 12.70 6.53
C ALA A 41 -12.79 13.44 6.98
N GLN A 42 -12.76 14.75 6.73
CA GLN A 42 -11.76 15.67 7.25
C GLN A 42 -12.16 16.02 8.69
N SER A 43 -11.77 15.14 9.62
CA SER A 43 -11.41 15.60 10.96
C SER A 43 -9.89 15.57 11.04
N THR A 44 -9.28 16.63 10.51
CA THR A 44 -7.86 16.90 10.75
C THR A 44 -7.70 17.13 12.25
N VAL A 45 -7.06 16.22 12.98
CA VAL A 45 -6.43 16.64 14.24
C VAL A 45 -5.40 17.68 13.84
N PRO A 46 -5.61 18.96 14.19
CA PRO A 46 -4.70 20.00 13.76
C PRO A 46 -3.36 19.74 14.45
N PRO A 47 -2.22 19.73 13.72
CA PRO A 47 -0.93 19.74 14.37
C PRO A 47 -0.87 20.95 15.31
N PRO A 48 -0.13 20.86 16.44
CA PRO A 48 0.09 22.01 17.31
C PRO A 48 0.57 23.21 16.47
N GLY A 49 0.00 24.38 16.76
CA GLY A 49 -0.01 25.54 15.87
C GLY A 49 1.35 25.91 15.25
N ASN A 50 1.32 26.18 13.94
CA ASN A 50 2.35 26.77 13.08
C ASN A 50 3.80 26.64 13.60
N LEU A 51 4.35 25.42 13.55
CA LEU A 51 5.76 25.11 13.87
C LEU A 51 6.77 25.65 12.84
N LYS A 52 6.27 26.37 11.82
CA LYS A 52 7.07 27.00 10.77
C LYS A 52 7.94 28.09 11.37
N GLY A 53 9.24 28.01 11.10
CA GLY A 53 10.18 28.99 11.64
C GLY A 53 11.59 28.78 11.14
N VAL A 54 12.50 29.61 11.65
CA VAL A 54 13.93 29.52 11.37
C VAL A 54 14.63 29.05 12.63
N LEU A 55 15.31 27.90 12.54
CA LEU A 55 16.20 27.42 13.58
C LEU A 55 17.59 28.02 13.38
N THR A 56 18.09 28.75 14.38
CA THR A 56 19.46 29.27 14.38
C THR A 56 20.36 28.32 15.16
N ILE A 57 21.34 27.72 14.47
CA ILE A 57 22.34 26.83 15.04
C ILE A 57 23.65 27.60 15.17
N ILE A 58 24.22 27.59 16.37
CA ILE A 58 25.51 28.22 16.66
C ILE A 58 26.50 27.08 16.93
N ASP A 59 27.55 26.97 16.13
CA ASP A 59 28.61 25.98 16.35
C ASP A 59 29.74 26.64 17.14
N ASP A 60 29.83 26.34 18.43
CA ASP A 60 30.83 26.89 19.34
C ASP A 60 32.27 26.52 18.95
N ARG A 61 32.47 25.44 18.19
CA ARG A 61 33.80 25.01 17.73
C ARG A 61 34.36 25.96 16.67
N THR A 62 33.49 26.60 15.90
CA THR A 62 33.87 27.50 14.78
C THR A 62 33.40 28.94 14.97
N GLY A 63 32.52 29.21 15.94
CA GLY A 63 31.87 30.50 16.16
C GLY A 63 30.87 30.90 15.08
N LYS A 64 30.57 30.01 14.12
CA LYS A 64 29.70 30.31 12.98
C LYS A 64 28.23 30.06 13.32
N LYS A 65 27.37 30.94 12.80
CA LYS A 65 25.92 30.84 12.91
C LYS A 65 25.35 30.33 11.60
N TYR A 66 24.46 29.36 11.69
CA TYR A 66 23.76 28.74 10.56
C TYR A 66 22.26 28.86 10.79
N GLN A 67 21.51 29.10 9.72
CA GLN A 67 20.06 29.15 9.77
C GLN A 67 19.49 27.99 8.96
N VAL A 68 18.54 27.27 9.54
CA VAL A 68 17.86 26.14 8.91
C VAL A 68 16.36 26.35 9.01
N GLN A 69 15.65 26.03 7.93
CA GLN A 69 14.21 26.20 7.87
C GLN A 69 13.51 25.02 8.53
N VAL A 70 12.54 25.32 9.41
CA VAL A 70 11.64 24.35 10.01
C VAL A 70 10.37 24.29 9.16
N SER A 71 9.98 23.07 8.78
CA SER A 71 8.78 22.81 7.98
C SER A 71 7.52 23.00 8.82
N GLU A 72 6.36 23.10 8.17
CA GLU A 72 5.06 23.28 8.86
C GLU A 72 4.72 22.11 9.80
N GLU A 73 5.26 20.93 9.49
CA GLU A 73 5.14 19.70 10.28
C GLU A 73 6.20 19.61 11.41
N GLY A 74 6.97 20.68 11.67
CA GLY A 74 8.01 20.72 12.70
C GLY A 74 9.31 20.00 12.34
N THR A 75 9.49 19.58 11.08
CA THR A 75 10.66 18.81 10.64
C THR A 75 11.73 19.66 9.99
N VAL A 76 12.98 19.25 10.16
CA VAL A 76 14.16 19.88 9.56
C VAL A 76 14.86 18.91 8.62
N LYS A 77 15.32 19.40 7.46
CA LYS A 77 16.05 18.56 6.49
C LYS A 77 17.44 18.21 7.02
N ALA A 78 17.71 16.92 7.18
CA ALA A 78 19.02 16.41 7.59
C ALA A 78 20.18 16.87 6.68
N THR A 79 19.90 17.12 5.39
CA THR A 79 20.88 17.62 4.42
C THR A 79 21.39 19.02 4.74
N ASP A 80 20.63 19.84 5.46
CA ASP A 80 21.05 21.20 5.81
C ASP A 80 22.18 21.20 6.85
N PHE A 81 22.26 20.18 7.70
CA PHE A 81 23.36 20.02 8.64
C PHE A 81 24.71 19.72 7.97
N LYS A 82 24.71 19.21 6.71
CA LYS A 82 25.95 19.03 5.95
C LYS A 82 26.69 20.34 5.68
N LYS A 83 26.01 21.49 5.75
CA LYS A 83 26.60 22.83 5.56
C LYS A 83 27.50 23.24 6.73
N ILE A 84 27.35 22.59 7.88
CA ILE A 84 28.11 22.86 9.09
C ILE A 84 29.41 22.04 9.02
N THR A 85 30.53 22.72 8.81
CA THR A 85 31.86 22.09 8.63
C THR A 85 32.90 22.73 9.55
N THR A 86 33.79 21.91 10.08
CA THR A 86 34.84 22.34 11.03
C THR A 86 36.17 22.66 10.31
N GLY A 87 36.33 22.30 9.02
CA GLY A 87 37.56 22.53 8.25
C GLY A 87 37.51 22.04 6.79
N LYS A 88 38.62 22.18 6.05
CA LYS A 88 38.70 21.93 4.59
C LYS A 88 38.46 20.48 4.14
N ASN A 89 38.61 19.49 5.03
CA ASN A 89 38.42 18.07 4.73
C ASN A 89 37.20 17.45 5.42
N ASP A 90 36.32 18.27 6.00
CA ASP A 90 35.15 17.79 6.72
C ASP A 90 33.97 17.60 5.75
N LYS A 91 33.27 16.46 5.84
CA LYS A 91 32.14 16.11 4.95
C LYS A 91 30.79 16.65 5.47
N GLY A 92 30.84 17.52 6.48
CA GLY A 92 29.66 18.12 7.11
C GLY A 92 29.14 17.33 8.30
N LEU A 93 28.41 18.00 9.18
CA LEU A 93 27.78 17.39 10.35
C LEU A 93 26.75 16.34 9.92
N LYS A 94 26.77 15.20 10.60
CA LYS A 94 25.84 14.09 10.39
C LYS A 94 24.96 13.91 11.63
N LEU A 95 23.72 13.54 11.40
CA LEU A 95 22.81 13.12 12.47
C LEU A 95 23.13 11.67 12.84
N TYR A 96 23.24 11.41 14.14
CA TYR A 96 23.39 10.07 14.69
C TYR A 96 22.15 9.75 15.52
N ASP A 97 21.26 8.94 14.94
CA ASP A 97 19.98 8.53 15.54
C ASP A 97 19.76 7.03 15.25
N PRO A 98 20.35 6.13 16.06
CA PRO A 98 20.20 4.69 15.85
C PRO A 98 18.73 4.29 16.06
N GLY A 99 18.12 3.75 15.01
CA GLY A 99 16.72 3.31 15.04
C GLY A 99 15.70 4.38 14.61
N TYR A 100 16.15 5.56 14.17
CA TYR A 100 15.28 6.64 13.70
C TYR A 100 14.23 7.08 14.72
N LEU A 101 14.59 7.12 16.01
CA LEU A 101 13.64 7.43 17.10
C LEU A 101 13.08 8.85 17.00
N ASN A 102 13.85 9.79 16.45
CA ASN A 102 13.44 11.19 16.25
C ASN A 102 13.70 11.68 14.82
N THR A 103 13.76 10.75 13.87
CA THR A 103 14.01 11.07 12.46
C THR A 103 12.81 10.63 11.64
N ALA A 104 12.17 11.58 10.93
CA ALA A 104 11.12 11.27 9.97
C ALA A 104 11.72 11.03 8.57
N PRO A 105 11.82 9.78 8.07
CA PRO A 105 12.49 9.49 6.80
C PRO A 105 11.59 9.70 5.57
N VAL A 106 10.27 9.58 5.75
CA VAL A 106 9.28 9.58 4.67
C VAL A 106 8.06 10.39 5.08
N ARG A 107 7.51 11.15 4.13
CA ARG A 107 6.20 11.78 4.27
C ARG A 107 5.13 10.83 3.73
N SER A 108 4.13 10.52 4.54
CA SER A 108 3.02 9.63 4.18
C SER A 108 1.69 10.30 4.46
N SER A 109 0.69 10.05 3.60
CA SER A 109 -0.70 10.47 3.77
C SER A 109 -1.65 9.28 3.96
N ILE A 110 -1.11 8.11 4.31
CA ILE A 110 -1.86 6.86 4.38
C ILE A 110 -2.43 6.62 5.77
N CYS A 111 -1.60 6.68 6.79
CA CYS A 111 -1.96 6.34 8.16
C CYS A 111 -1.45 7.42 9.12
N TYR A 112 -2.25 7.72 10.15
CA TYR A 112 -1.86 8.55 11.28
C TYR A 112 -2.07 7.76 12.57
N ILE A 113 -1.07 7.80 13.45
CA ILE A 113 -1.06 7.06 14.71
C ILE A 113 -0.68 8.05 15.81
N ASP A 114 -1.51 8.13 16.85
CA ASP A 114 -1.19 8.76 18.13
C ASP A 114 -1.30 7.68 19.23
N GLY A 115 -0.16 7.29 19.78
CA GLY A 115 -0.10 6.23 20.79
C GLY A 115 -0.60 6.67 22.16
N ASP A 116 -0.52 7.97 22.48
CA ASP A 116 -0.89 8.51 23.79
C ASP A 116 -2.40 8.68 23.87
N GLU A 117 -3.03 9.18 22.80
CA GLU A 117 -4.48 9.30 22.70
C GLU A 117 -5.16 8.01 22.23
N GLY A 118 -4.39 7.00 21.83
CA GLY A 118 -4.91 5.72 21.33
C GLY A 118 -5.61 5.84 19.97
N ILE A 119 -5.20 6.79 19.13
CA ILE A 119 -5.85 7.10 17.86
C ILE A 119 -5.11 6.42 16.71
N LEU A 120 -5.85 5.65 15.92
CA LEU A 120 -5.39 5.10 14.64
C LEU A 120 -6.34 5.54 13.53
N ARG A 121 -5.79 6.18 12.49
CA ARG A 121 -6.58 6.63 11.33
C ARG A 121 -6.00 6.16 10.01
N TYR A 122 -6.86 5.69 9.12
CA TYR A 122 -6.54 5.39 7.73
C TYR A 122 -7.16 6.42 6.82
N ARG A 123 -6.34 7.14 6.04
CA ARG A 123 -6.78 8.23 5.16
C ARG A 123 -7.67 9.28 5.86
N GLY A 124 -7.53 9.44 7.17
CA GLY A 124 -8.34 10.34 8.00
C GLY A 124 -9.52 9.68 8.71
N TYR A 125 -9.93 8.48 8.32
CA TYR A 125 -11.01 7.72 8.95
C TYR A 125 -10.52 7.01 10.22
N PRO A 126 -11.23 7.09 11.35
CA PRO A 126 -10.97 6.27 12.53
C PRO A 126 -11.06 4.78 12.21
N ILE A 127 -10.21 3.97 12.83
CA ILE A 127 -10.18 2.52 12.59
C ILE A 127 -11.45 1.83 13.06
N GLU A 128 -12.10 2.35 14.11
CA GLU A 128 -13.32 1.81 14.69
C GLU A 128 -14.48 1.86 13.69
N GLU A 129 -14.61 3.00 13.00
CA GLU A 129 -15.62 3.22 11.97
C GLU A 129 -15.42 2.27 10.77
N LEU A 130 -14.17 2.14 10.32
CA LEU A 130 -13.83 1.23 9.22
C LEU A 130 -14.05 -0.24 9.60
N ALA A 131 -13.78 -0.62 10.85
CA ALA A 131 -13.96 -2.00 11.30
C ALA A 131 -15.43 -2.40 11.42
N GLU A 132 -16.32 -1.47 11.78
CA GLU A 132 -17.76 -1.72 11.90
C GLU A 132 -18.49 -1.64 10.56
N SER A 133 -18.09 -0.72 9.69
CA SER A 133 -18.87 -0.33 8.51
C SER A 133 -18.23 -0.72 7.17
N SER A 134 -17.02 -1.28 7.15
CA SER A 134 -16.32 -1.59 5.91
C SER A 134 -15.69 -2.98 5.90
N THR A 135 -15.53 -3.51 4.70
CA THR A 135 -14.87 -4.78 4.41
C THR A 135 -13.37 -4.58 4.14
N PHE A 136 -12.61 -5.68 4.20
CA PHE A 136 -11.17 -5.65 3.91
C PHE A 136 -10.85 -5.08 2.52
N LEU A 137 -11.64 -5.44 1.50
CA LEU A 137 -11.39 -5.00 0.12
C LEU A 137 -11.71 -3.52 -0.09
N GLU A 138 -12.73 -2.98 0.59
CA GLU A 138 -13.02 -1.54 0.62
C GLU A 138 -11.90 -0.75 1.29
N VAL A 139 -11.41 -1.22 2.44
CA VAL A 139 -10.28 -0.58 3.14
C VAL A 139 -9.00 -0.67 2.30
N ALA A 140 -8.74 -1.81 1.64
CA ALA A 140 -7.61 -1.94 0.73
C ALA A 140 -7.70 -0.96 -0.44
N TYR A 141 -8.90 -0.76 -1.01
CA TYR A 141 -9.14 0.25 -2.03
C TYR A 141 -8.87 1.67 -1.51
N LEU A 142 -9.40 2.01 -0.33
CA LEU A 142 -9.18 3.29 0.35
C LEU A 142 -7.69 3.60 0.54
N LEU A 143 -6.90 2.63 1.01
CA LEU A 143 -5.47 2.84 1.24
C LEU A 143 -4.72 3.10 -0.07
N MET A 144 -5.05 2.37 -1.13
CA MET A 144 -4.37 2.48 -2.42
C MET A 144 -4.75 3.73 -3.21
N TYR A 145 -6.04 4.06 -3.26
CA TYR A 145 -6.57 5.12 -4.12
C TYR A 145 -6.98 6.40 -3.37
N GLY A 146 -7.05 6.34 -2.03
CA GLY A 146 -7.25 7.50 -1.17
C GLY A 146 -8.70 7.85 -0.86
N ASN A 147 -9.67 7.25 -1.55
CA ASN A 147 -11.11 7.45 -1.33
C ASN A 147 -11.82 6.11 -1.17
N LEU A 148 -12.95 6.09 -0.46
CA LEU A 148 -13.83 4.92 -0.41
C LEU A 148 -14.44 4.67 -1.80
N PRO A 149 -14.55 3.40 -2.23
CA PRO A 149 -15.12 3.06 -3.52
C PRO A 149 -16.64 3.29 -3.53
N SER A 150 -17.20 3.60 -4.70
CA SER A 150 -18.64 3.43 -4.93
C SER A 150 -19.00 1.94 -5.07
N GLU A 151 -20.27 1.57 -4.91
CA GLU A 151 -20.72 0.17 -5.07
C GLU A 151 -20.27 -0.46 -6.39
N SER A 152 -20.36 0.29 -7.50
CA SER A 152 -19.90 -0.17 -8.81
C SER A 152 -18.39 -0.40 -8.86
N GLN A 153 -17.61 0.51 -8.26
CA GLN A 153 -16.15 0.41 -8.22
C GLN A 153 -15.69 -0.74 -7.32
N LEU A 154 -16.43 -0.98 -6.24
CA LEU A 154 -16.18 -2.10 -5.34
C LEU A 154 -16.42 -3.43 -6.06
N ALA A 155 -17.54 -3.57 -6.77
CA ALA A 155 -17.84 -4.77 -7.54
C ALA A 155 -16.76 -5.07 -8.61
N ASP A 156 -16.31 -4.04 -9.33
CA ASP A 156 -15.21 -4.17 -10.30
C ASP A 156 -13.89 -4.57 -9.62
N TRP A 157 -13.64 -4.02 -8.42
CA TRP A 157 -12.44 -4.31 -7.64
C TRP A 157 -12.42 -5.74 -7.10
N GLU A 158 -13.51 -6.20 -6.52
CA GLU A 158 -13.71 -7.57 -6.06
C GLU A 158 -13.57 -8.56 -7.21
N PHE A 159 -14.16 -8.24 -8.37
CA PHE A 159 -14.00 -9.03 -9.58
C PHE A 159 -12.53 -9.07 -10.03
N ALA A 160 -11.83 -7.94 -10.07
CA ALA A 160 -10.42 -7.91 -10.47
C ALA A 160 -9.51 -8.73 -9.54
N VAL A 161 -9.75 -8.67 -8.22
CA VAL A 161 -8.99 -9.42 -7.22
C VAL A 161 -9.30 -10.92 -7.32
N SER A 162 -10.58 -11.29 -7.43
CA SER A 162 -11.00 -12.70 -7.53
C SER A 162 -10.46 -13.38 -8.79
N GLN A 163 -10.44 -12.68 -9.94
CA GLN A 163 -9.84 -13.17 -11.19
C GLN A 163 -8.34 -13.47 -11.05
N HIS A 164 -7.66 -12.83 -10.09
CA HIS A 164 -6.24 -13.06 -9.84
C HIS A 164 -5.95 -13.95 -8.63
N SER A 165 -6.96 -14.54 -7.99
CA SER A 165 -6.79 -15.46 -6.84
C SER A 165 -6.08 -16.77 -7.18
N ALA A 166 -6.23 -17.27 -8.42
CA ALA A 166 -5.68 -18.56 -8.85
C ALA A 166 -4.14 -18.55 -8.89
N VAL A 167 -3.49 -19.43 -8.15
CA VAL A 167 -2.02 -19.52 -8.05
C VAL A 167 -1.48 -20.50 -9.10
N PRO A 168 -0.36 -20.19 -9.78
CA PRO A 168 0.27 -21.13 -10.71
C PRO A 168 0.66 -22.44 -10.02
N GLN A 169 0.48 -23.58 -10.70
CA GLN A 169 0.77 -24.90 -10.14
C GLN A 169 2.21 -25.02 -9.62
N GLY A 170 3.20 -24.45 -10.33
CA GLY A 170 4.59 -24.50 -9.90
C GLY A 170 4.86 -23.85 -8.54
N ILE A 171 4.03 -22.89 -8.09
CA ILE A 171 4.13 -22.33 -6.73
C ILE A 171 3.59 -23.34 -5.70
N LEU A 172 2.51 -24.04 -6.01
CA LEU A 172 1.96 -25.08 -5.14
C LEU A 172 2.97 -26.22 -4.98
N ASP A 173 3.66 -26.60 -6.05
CA ASP A 173 4.69 -27.63 -6.01
C ASP A 173 5.88 -27.20 -5.13
N ILE A 174 6.29 -25.92 -5.20
CA ILE A 174 7.32 -25.36 -4.31
C ILE A 174 6.88 -25.42 -2.85
N ILE A 175 5.62 -25.06 -2.56
CA ILE A 175 5.07 -25.15 -1.20
C ILE A 175 5.06 -26.61 -0.71
N GLN A 176 4.67 -27.55 -1.57
CA GLN A 176 4.68 -28.99 -1.27
C GLN A 176 6.08 -29.55 -1.05
N ALA A 177 7.11 -28.99 -1.70
CA ALA A 177 8.49 -29.40 -1.51
C ALA A 177 9.08 -28.96 -0.16
N MET A 178 8.41 -28.06 0.58
CA MET A 178 8.92 -27.55 1.86
C MET A 178 8.97 -28.65 2.94
N PRO A 179 9.95 -28.58 3.87
CA PRO A 179 10.01 -29.45 5.04
C PRO A 179 8.73 -29.40 5.90
N HIS A 180 8.48 -30.46 6.66
CA HIS A 180 7.30 -30.58 7.53
C HIS A 180 7.35 -29.65 8.76
N ASP A 181 8.55 -29.26 9.17
CA ASP A 181 8.88 -28.36 10.28
C ASP A 181 9.11 -26.91 9.82
N ALA A 182 8.86 -26.62 8.53
CA ALA A 182 9.05 -25.29 7.98
C ALA A 182 8.12 -24.28 8.66
N HIS A 183 8.67 -23.15 9.10
CA HIS A 183 7.89 -22.06 9.67
C HIS A 183 6.94 -21.47 8.61
N PRO A 184 5.63 -21.27 8.88
CA PRO A 184 4.66 -20.80 7.89
C PRO A 184 5.06 -19.50 7.18
N MET A 185 5.64 -18.56 7.92
CA MET A 185 6.14 -17.31 7.32
C MET A 185 7.31 -17.54 6.36
N GLY A 186 8.17 -18.54 6.62
CA GLY A 186 9.24 -18.90 5.69
C GLY A 186 8.69 -19.45 4.38
N VAL A 187 7.70 -20.34 4.47
CA VAL A 187 6.98 -20.88 3.29
C VAL A 187 6.29 -19.76 2.50
N LEU A 188 5.59 -18.86 3.19
CA LEU A 188 4.91 -17.71 2.57
C LEU A 188 5.89 -16.80 1.83
N VAL A 189 7.01 -16.43 2.46
CA VAL A 189 8.02 -15.55 1.85
C VAL A 189 8.67 -16.22 0.64
N SER A 190 9.02 -17.50 0.74
CA SER A 190 9.60 -18.25 -0.40
C SER A 190 8.62 -18.35 -1.57
N ALA A 191 7.35 -18.65 -1.30
CA ALA A 191 6.32 -18.73 -2.34
C ALA A 191 6.03 -17.35 -2.98
N MET A 192 5.95 -16.28 -2.18
CA MET A 192 5.82 -14.91 -2.67
C MET A 192 7.01 -14.49 -3.54
N SER A 193 8.22 -14.85 -3.14
CA SER A 193 9.43 -14.58 -3.93
C SER A 193 9.40 -15.33 -5.26
N ALA A 194 9.05 -16.62 -5.23
CA ALA A 194 8.93 -17.45 -6.43
C ALA A 194 7.88 -16.93 -7.42
N LEU A 195 6.80 -16.28 -6.93
CA LEU A 195 5.75 -15.70 -7.77
C LEU A 195 6.30 -14.69 -8.80
N SER A 196 7.39 -14.00 -8.47
CA SER A 196 8.06 -13.05 -9.39
C SER A 196 8.54 -13.72 -10.68
N VAL A 197 8.93 -15.01 -10.63
CA VAL A 197 9.41 -15.78 -11.80
C VAL A 197 8.26 -16.11 -12.75
N PHE A 198 7.05 -16.33 -12.23
CA PHE A 198 5.86 -16.64 -13.03
C PHE A 198 5.22 -15.41 -13.68
N HIS A 199 5.72 -14.21 -13.38
CA HIS A 199 5.25 -12.95 -13.94
C HIS A 199 6.40 -12.15 -14.60
N PRO A 200 6.97 -12.64 -15.72
CA PRO A 200 8.03 -11.92 -16.42
C PRO A 200 7.55 -10.58 -17.00
N ASP A 201 6.23 -10.39 -17.15
CA ASP A 201 5.61 -9.10 -17.49
C ASP A 201 5.77 -8.04 -16.39
N ALA A 202 6.01 -8.45 -15.14
CA ALA A 202 6.19 -7.57 -14.00
C ALA A 202 7.68 -7.34 -13.63
N ASN A 203 8.62 -7.93 -14.39
CA ASN A 203 10.05 -7.82 -14.09
C ASN A 203 10.70 -6.62 -14.82
N PRO A 204 11.18 -5.60 -14.09
CA PRO A 204 11.78 -4.41 -14.70
C PRO A 204 13.11 -4.72 -15.43
N ALA A 205 13.82 -5.79 -15.04
CA ALA A 205 15.03 -6.22 -15.74
C ALA A 205 14.73 -6.78 -17.15
N LEU A 206 13.52 -7.30 -17.37
CA LEU A 206 13.10 -7.85 -18.66
C LEU A 206 12.32 -6.86 -19.52
N ARG A 207 11.55 -5.96 -18.89
CA ARG A 207 10.64 -5.02 -19.59
C ARG A 207 11.14 -3.57 -19.64
N GLY A 208 12.22 -3.25 -18.94
CA GLY A 208 12.75 -1.89 -18.83
C GLY A 208 12.26 -1.16 -17.58
N GLN A 209 12.94 -0.07 -17.23
CA GLN A 209 12.69 0.70 -16.00
C GLN A 209 11.36 1.47 -16.02
N ASP A 210 10.82 1.76 -17.21
CA ASP A 210 9.58 2.52 -17.37
C ASP A 210 8.31 1.72 -17.01
N LEU A 211 8.45 0.42 -16.73
CA LEU A 211 7.35 -0.49 -16.41
C LEU A 211 6.44 0.05 -15.29
N TYR A 212 7.03 0.68 -14.27
CA TYR A 212 6.30 1.17 -13.10
C TYR A 212 5.67 2.55 -13.28
N GLN A 213 5.94 3.24 -14.38
CA GLN A 213 5.32 4.54 -14.66
C GLN A 213 3.84 4.38 -15.02
N SER A 214 3.49 3.29 -15.71
CA SER A 214 2.10 3.00 -16.07
C SER A 214 1.26 2.64 -14.84
N LYS A 215 0.19 3.41 -14.59
CA LYS A 215 -0.78 3.13 -13.53
C LYS A 215 -1.44 1.76 -13.72
N GLN A 216 -1.82 1.40 -14.95
CA GLN A 216 -2.50 0.14 -15.25
C GLN A 216 -1.64 -1.08 -14.88
N VAL A 217 -0.33 -1.02 -15.13
CA VAL A 217 0.59 -2.11 -14.77
C VAL A 217 0.67 -2.25 -13.25
N ARG A 218 0.75 -1.13 -12.52
CA ARG A 218 0.77 -1.12 -11.05
C ARG A 218 -0.53 -1.69 -10.48
N ASP A 219 -1.68 -1.20 -10.92
CA ASP A 219 -3.00 -1.65 -10.45
C ASP A 219 -3.18 -3.17 -10.67
N LYS A 220 -2.73 -3.68 -11.82
CA LYS A 220 -2.73 -5.12 -12.11
C LYS A 220 -1.85 -5.92 -11.13
N GLN A 221 -0.66 -5.42 -10.79
CA GLN A 221 0.19 -6.11 -9.82
C GLN A 221 -0.39 -6.06 -8.41
N ILE A 222 -1.03 -4.94 -8.04
CA ILE A 222 -1.72 -4.80 -6.75
C ILE A 222 -2.83 -5.86 -6.64
N ALA A 223 -3.71 -5.94 -7.64
CA ALA A 223 -4.78 -6.93 -7.66
C ALA A 223 -4.24 -8.38 -7.63
N ARG A 224 -3.13 -8.65 -8.32
CA ARG A 224 -2.46 -9.97 -8.28
C ARG A 224 -1.95 -10.33 -6.89
N ILE A 225 -1.28 -9.42 -6.20
CA ILE A 225 -0.76 -9.69 -4.86
C ILE A 225 -1.91 -9.86 -3.87
N LEU A 226 -2.90 -8.97 -3.90
CA LEU A 226 -4.07 -9.06 -3.03
C LEU A 226 -4.87 -10.36 -3.24
N GLY A 227 -5.00 -10.82 -4.49
CA GLY A 227 -5.69 -12.08 -4.79
C GLY A 227 -4.87 -13.32 -4.43
N LYS A 228 -3.56 -13.35 -4.74
CA LYS A 228 -2.73 -14.56 -4.55
C LYS A 228 -2.19 -14.72 -3.14
N ALA A 229 -1.98 -13.64 -2.38
CA ALA A 229 -1.42 -13.73 -1.03
C ALA A 229 -2.29 -14.58 -0.09
N PRO A 230 -3.62 -14.41 -0.03
CA PRO A 230 -4.51 -15.30 0.72
C PRO A 230 -4.39 -16.76 0.30
N THR A 231 -4.41 -17.04 -1.01
CA THR A 231 -4.33 -18.41 -1.55
C THR A 231 -2.99 -19.08 -1.21
N ILE A 232 -1.88 -18.35 -1.31
CA ILE A 232 -0.55 -18.87 -0.97
C ILE A 232 -0.42 -19.11 0.54
N ALA A 233 -0.93 -18.20 1.37
CA ALA A 233 -0.96 -18.39 2.82
C ALA A 233 -1.79 -19.62 3.21
N ALA A 234 -2.97 -19.79 2.60
CA ALA A 234 -3.82 -20.95 2.82
C ALA A 234 -3.15 -22.26 2.37
N ALA A 235 -2.51 -22.27 1.20
CA ALA A 235 -1.78 -23.44 0.69
C ALA A 235 -0.59 -23.81 1.59
N GLY A 236 0.18 -22.82 2.06
CA GLY A 236 1.29 -23.03 2.98
C GLY A 236 0.85 -23.62 4.32
N LEU A 237 -0.22 -23.05 4.91
CA LEU A 237 -0.77 -23.54 6.16
C LEU A 237 -1.35 -24.95 6.02
N PHE A 238 -2.10 -25.20 4.93
CA PHE A 238 -2.67 -26.49 4.63
C PHE A 238 -1.60 -27.57 4.49
N GLU A 239 -0.51 -27.28 3.80
CA GLU A 239 0.56 -28.25 3.57
C GLU A 239 1.32 -28.58 4.86
N ILE A 240 1.60 -27.58 5.70
CA ILE A 240 2.19 -27.79 7.03
C ILE A 240 1.25 -28.62 7.91
N GLY A 241 -0.05 -28.28 7.92
CA GLY A 241 -1.06 -29.02 8.67
C GLY A 241 -1.24 -30.47 8.19
N ARG A 242 -1.22 -30.69 6.87
CA ARG A 242 -1.31 -32.03 6.26
C ARG A 242 -0.13 -32.91 6.67
N LYS A 243 1.09 -32.38 6.64
CA LYS A 243 2.31 -33.09 7.07
C LYS A 243 2.35 -33.29 8.59
N ALA A 244 1.89 -32.32 9.37
CA ALA A 244 1.74 -32.47 10.83
C ALA A 244 0.69 -33.51 11.22
N SER A 245 -0.41 -33.63 10.46
CA SER A 245 -1.42 -34.68 10.69
C SER A 245 -0.88 -36.09 10.47
N SER A 246 0.13 -36.24 9.61
CA SER A 246 0.83 -37.51 9.41
C SER A 246 1.84 -37.86 10.51
N SER A 247 2.12 -36.95 11.46
CA SER A 247 2.86 -37.25 12.69
C SER A 247 1.90 -37.35 13.89
N PRO A 248 2.01 -38.37 14.75
CA PRO A 248 0.99 -38.68 15.75
C PRO A 248 0.90 -37.70 16.94
N PHE A 249 1.54 -36.52 16.92
CA PHE A 249 1.77 -35.70 18.11
C PHE A 249 1.23 -34.25 18.08
N GLN A 250 0.69 -33.73 16.97
CA GLN A 250 0.20 -32.35 16.89
C GLN A 250 -1.19 -32.23 16.22
N GLN A 251 -2.23 -32.43 17.01
CA GLN A 251 -3.64 -32.28 16.62
C GLN A 251 -4.35 -31.50 17.74
N PRO A 252 -4.45 -30.15 17.72
CA PRO A 252 -5.78 -29.57 17.46
C PRO A 252 -5.85 -28.12 16.90
N PHE A 253 -4.74 -27.37 16.77
CA PHE A 253 -4.84 -25.90 16.61
C PHE A 253 -5.08 -25.39 15.18
N LEU A 254 -4.73 -26.16 14.14
CA LEU A 254 -4.68 -25.68 12.75
C LEU A 254 -6.00 -25.80 11.97
N PHE A 255 -6.96 -26.61 12.43
CA PHE A 255 -8.18 -26.90 11.65
C PHE A 255 -9.23 -25.78 11.70
N ARG A 256 -9.19 -24.92 12.71
CA ARG A 256 -10.15 -23.81 12.88
C ARG A 256 -9.86 -22.62 11.96
N GLU A 257 -8.58 -22.32 11.74
CA GLU A 257 -8.10 -21.25 10.84
C GLU A 257 -8.40 -21.58 9.36
N LEU A 258 -8.26 -22.85 8.98
CA LEU A 258 -8.46 -23.30 7.60
C LEU A 258 -9.93 -23.19 7.14
N LEU A 259 -10.88 -23.36 8.07
CA LEU A 259 -12.32 -23.17 7.83
C LEU A 259 -12.70 -21.70 7.64
N ILE A 260 -12.01 -20.77 8.30
CA ILE A 260 -12.24 -19.33 8.15
C ILE A 260 -11.75 -18.87 6.77
N TYR A 261 -10.59 -19.36 6.32
CA TYR A 261 -10.04 -19.04 5.01
C TYR A 261 -10.82 -19.66 3.84
N ALA A 262 -11.31 -20.90 3.97
CA ALA A 262 -12.16 -21.51 2.95
C ALA A 262 -13.52 -20.80 2.82
N ARG A 263 -13.98 -20.13 3.88
CA ARG A 263 -15.18 -19.29 3.86
C ARG A 263 -14.92 -17.95 3.15
N PHE A 264 -13.75 -17.35 3.34
CA PHE A 264 -13.30 -16.13 2.64
C PHE A 264 -13.15 -16.29 1.11
N ILE A 265 -12.99 -17.52 0.60
CA ILE A 265 -12.93 -17.79 -0.85
C ILE A 265 -14.33 -18.04 -1.45
N ARG A 266 -15.37 -18.22 -0.62
CA ARG A 266 -16.69 -18.70 -1.05
C ARG A 266 -17.83 -17.68 -0.85
N GLU A 267 -17.59 -16.64 -0.06
CA GLU A 267 -18.45 -15.44 0.08
C GLU A 267 -17.82 -14.31 -0.74
#